data_AF-A0A5J4Q4M2-F1
#
_entry.id   AF-A0A5J4Q4M2-F1
#
_cell.length_a   1.000
_cell.length_b   1.000
_cell.length_c   1.000
_cell.angle_alpha   90.00
_cell.angle_beta   90.00
_cell.angle_gamma   90.00
#
_symmetry.space_group_name_H-M   'P 1'
#
loop_
_entity.id
_entity.type
_entity.pdbx_description
1 polymer ?
#
loop_
_entity_poly.entity_id
_entity_poly.type
_entity_poly.pdbx_seq_one_letter_code
_entity_poly.pdbx_strand_id
1 'polypeptide(L)'
;MNVEQQYIDLFSQYEELICHHSAPMLNAPRAAAMSWFKQHGFPTGTEENYKHTPINKLFAPNYGLNFNRLDIPVNPYEVFKCDVPNMSALSNGTFYLFPN
;
A
#
# COMPACT_ATOMS: atom_id res chain seq x y z
N MET A 1 9.04 -7.47 16.38
CA MET A 1 7.79 -7.70 15.62
C MET A 1 8.16 -8.53 14.41
N ASN A 2 7.49 -9.66 14.17
CA ASN A 2 7.69 -10.45 12.96
C ASN A 2 6.96 -9.71 11.81
N VAL A 3 7.66 -9.44 10.69
CA VAL A 3 7.14 -8.60 9.61
C VAL A 3 5.95 -9.29 8.93
N GLU A 4 6.04 -10.60 8.74
CA GLU A 4 4.99 -11.45 8.18
C GLU A 4 3.71 -11.40 9.01
N GLN A 5 3.84 -11.41 10.35
CA GLN A 5 2.69 -11.38 11.25
C GLN A 5 1.82 -10.13 11.03
N GLN A 6 2.43 -8.97 10.77
CA GLN A 6 1.70 -7.75 10.43
C GLN A 6 0.77 -7.95 9.23
N TYR A 7 1.25 -8.59 8.17
CA TYR A 7 0.45 -8.82 6.95
C TYR A 7 -0.57 -9.94 7.13
N ILE A 8 -0.24 -10.97 7.91
CA ILE A 8 -1.17 -12.04 8.27
C ILE A 8 -2.34 -11.47 9.07
N ASP A 9 -2.06 -10.65 10.08
CA ASP A 9 -3.07 -10.03 10.94
C ASP A 9 -3.94 -9.08 10.13
N LEU A 10 -3.32 -8.24 9.30
CA LEU A 10 -4.00 -7.28 8.45
C LEU A 10 -4.96 -7.95 7.48
N PHE A 11 -4.54 -9.01 6.79
CA PHE A 11 -5.46 -9.73 5.92
C PHE A 11 -6.55 -10.44 6.71
N SER A 12 -6.20 -11.13 7.82
CA SER A 12 -7.17 -11.91 8.59
C SER A 12 -8.24 -11.04 9.27
N GLN A 13 -7.90 -9.80 9.64
CA GLN A 13 -8.85 -8.86 10.24
C GLN A 13 -9.77 -8.18 9.22
N TYR A 14 -9.29 -7.94 7.99
CA TYR A 14 -9.97 -7.11 7.00
C TYR A 14 -10.31 -7.85 5.70
N GLU A 15 -10.23 -9.18 5.67
CA GLU A 15 -10.45 -10.00 4.46
C GLU A 15 -11.78 -9.68 3.77
N GLU A 16 -12.88 -9.62 4.54
CA GLU A 16 -14.20 -9.32 4.01
C GLU A 16 -14.23 -7.97 3.29
N LEU A 17 -13.68 -6.93 3.94
CA LEU A 17 -13.62 -5.58 3.39
C LEU A 17 -12.75 -5.50 2.12
N ILE A 18 -11.58 -6.16 2.15
CA ILE A 18 -10.65 -6.23 1.02
C ILE A 18 -11.27 -6.99 -0.17
N CYS A 19 -12.08 -8.01 0.09
CA CYS A 19 -12.77 -8.79 -0.93
C CYS A 19 -14.01 -8.07 -1.48
N HIS A 20 -14.75 -7.34 -0.64
CA HIS A 20 -15.95 -6.60 -1.04
C HIS A 20 -15.67 -5.56 -2.14
N HIS A 21 -14.55 -4.83 -2.03
CA HIS A 21 -14.17 -3.78 -3.00
C HIS A 21 -13.29 -4.27 -4.16
N SER A 22 -13.24 -5.59 -4.41
CA SER A 22 -12.34 -6.20 -5.39
C SER A 22 -13.08 -7.16 -6.32
N ALA A 23 -12.59 -7.29 -7.55
CA ALA A 23 -13.20 -8.18 -8.55
C ALA A 23 -13.10 -9.66 -8.12
N PRO A 24 -14.11 -10.50 -8.40
CA PRO A 24 -14.11 -11.91 -8.01
C PRO A 24 -12.87 -12.69 -8.48
N MET A 25 -12.37 -12.39 -9.70
CA MET A 25 -11.15 -13.03 -10.23
C MET A 25 -9.90 -12.73 -9.39
N LEU A 26 -9.81 -11.54 -8.78
CA LEU A 26 -8.70 -11.18 -7.90
C LEU A 26 -8.88 -11.76 -6.49
N ASN A 27 -10.12 -12.05 -6.08
CA ASN A 27 -10.43 -12.63 -4.78
C ASN A 27 -10.17 -14.15 -4.76
N ALA A 28 -10.43 -14.83 -5.87
CA ALA A 28 -10.32 -16.28 -6.01
C ALA A 28 -9.01 -16.90 -5.46
N PRO A 29 -7.80 -16.36 -5.72
CA PRO A 29 -6.56 -16.96 -5.23
C PRO A 29 -6.19 -16.58 -3.78
N ARG A 30 -6.88 -15.62 -3.14
CA ARG A 30 -6.39 -14.98 -1.91
C ARG A 30 -6.26 -15.94 -0.74
N ALA A 31 -7.25 -16.78 -0.49
CA ALA A 31 -7.22 -17.73 0.61
C ALA A 31 -6.07 -18.75 0.45
N ALA A 32 -5.86 -19.26 -0.77
CA ALA A 32 -4.76 -20.17 -1.08
C ALA A 32 -3.39 -19.48 -0.93
N ALA A 33 -3.26 -18.27 -1.46
CA ALA A 33 -2.04 -17.48 -1.35
C ALA A 33 -1.70 -17.14 0.12
N MET A 34 -2.70 -16.79 0.93
CA MET A 34 -2.52 -16.49 2.35
C MET A 34 -2.12 -17.74 3.14
N SER A 35 -2.72 -18.90 2.85
CA SER A 35 -2.31 -20.17 3.46
C SER A 35 -0.85 -20.51 3.13
N TRP A 36 -0.45 -20.32 1.87
CA TRP A 36 0.94 -20.51 1.44
C TRP A 36 1.88 -19.54 2.15
N PHE A 37 1.51 -18.26 2.24
CA PHE A 37 2.30 -17.23 2.92
C PHE A 37 2.47 -17.50 4.41
N LYS A 38 1.44 -17.98 5.11
CA LYS A 38 1.54 -18.39 6.53
C LYS A 38 2.58 -19.49 6.76
N GLN A 39 2.82 -20.35 5.76
CA GLN A 39 3.77 -21.45 5.86
C GLN A 39 5.19 -21.05 5.46
N HIS A 40 5.34 -20.19 4.44
CA HIS A 40 6.63 -19.90 3.81
C HIS A 40 7.20 -18.54 4.20
N GLY A 41 6.35 -17.58 4.61
CA GLY A 41 6.76 -16.22 4.95
C GLY A 41 7.36 -15.44 3.79
N PHE A 42 8.15 -14.40 4.10
CA PHE A 42 8.96 -13.72 3.10
C PHE A 42 10.23 -14.52 2.79
N PRO A 43 10.73 -14.47 1.54
CA PRO A 43 12.02 -15.05 1.21
C PRO A 43 13.14 -14.35 1.97
N THR A 44 14.18 -15.11 2.29
CA THR A 44 15.34 -14.60 3.02
C THR A 44 16.50 -14.29 2.08
N GLY A 45 17.61 -13.78 2.63
CA GLY A 45 18.83 -13.51 1.84
C GLY A 45 19.59 -14.78 1.43
N THR A 46 19.13 -15.97 1.84
CA THR A 46 19.75 -17.25 1.48
C THR A 46 19.36 -17.71 0.07
N GLU A 47 18.22 -17.23 -0.41
CA GLU A 47 17.67 -17.51 -1.73
C GLU A 47 18.36 -16.61 -2.76
N GLU A 48 18.93 -17.22 -3.81
CA GLU A 48 19.74 -16.53 -4.81
C GLU A 48 19.03 -15.29 -5.39
N ASN A 49 17.74 -15.42 -5.70
CA ASN A 49 16.92 -14.34 -6.25
C ASN A 49 16.71 -13.14 -5.30
N TYR A 50 16.93 -13.32 -3.99
CA TYR A 50 16.67 -12.32 -2.95
C TYR A 50 17.92 -11.92 -2.17
N LYS A 51 19.10 -12.45 -2.53
CA LYS A 51 20.39 -12.21 -1.86
C LYS A 51 20.73 -10.73 -1.67
N HIS A 52 20.34 -9.89 -2.62
CA HIS A 52 20.64 -8.45 -2.64
C HIS A 52 19.43 -7.57 -2.33
N THR A 53 18.27 -8.17 -2.05
CA THR A 53 17.03 -7.45 -1.78
C THR A 53 16.63 -7.70 -0.33
N PRO A 54 16.82 -6.73 0.59
CA PRO A 54 16.49 -6.92 2.00
C PRO A 54 14.98 -6.83 2.22
N ILE A 55 14.24 -7.87 1.83
CA ILE A 55 12.77 -7.93 1.84
C ILE A 55 12.22 -7.58 3.22
N ASN A 56 12.78 -8.15 4.28
CA ASN A 56 12.38 -7.86 5.66
C ASN A 56 12.43 -6.35 5.99
N LYS A 57 13.43 -5.61 5.50
CA LYS A 57 13.55 -4.16 5.73
C LYS A 57 12.55 -3.36 4.92
N LEU A 58 12.23 -3.81 3.70
CA LEU A 58 11.29 -3.12 2.82
C LEU A 58 9.85 -3.19 3.34
N PHE A 59 9.49 -4.31 3.96
CA PHE A 59 8.14 -4.55 4.48
C PHE A 59 7.99 -4.30 6.00
N ALA A 60 9.09 -4.00 6.70
CA ALA A 60 9.05 -3.66 8.14
C ALA A 60 8.24 -2.39 8.47
N PRO A 61 8.26 -1.31 7.68
CA PRO A 61 7.49 -0.10 8.01
C PRO A 61 5.98 -0.36 7.97
N ASN A 62 5.29 0.06 9.04
CA ASN A 62 3.83 0.11 9.06
C ASN A 62 3.37 1.49 8.59
N TYR A 63 2.87 1.56 7.35
CA TYR A 63 2.41 2.83 6.76
C TYR A 63 1.03 3.28 7.23
N GLY A 64 0.29 2.43 7.95
CA GLY A 64 -1.14 2.64 8.21
C GLY A 64 -1.95 2.55 6.93
N LEU A 65 -2.92 1.63 6.87
CA LEU A 65 -3.74 1.44 5.66
C LEU A 65 -5.13 2.05 5.84
N ASN A 66 -5.59 2.79 4.83
CA ASN A 66 -6.93 3.37 4.77
C ASN A 66 -7.83 2.56 3.80
N PHE A 67 -8.27 1.38 4.23
CA PHE A 67 -9.07 0.48 3.38
C PHE A 67 -10.41 1.08 2.96
N ASN A 68 -11.06 1.82 3.86
CA ASN A 68 -12.35 2.45 3.59
C ASN A 68 -12.25 3.76 2.82
N ARG A 69 -11.03 4.20 2.47
CA ARG A 69 -10.76 5.53 1.91
C ARG A 69 -11.52 6.61 2.70
N LEU A 70 -11.39 6.55 4.03
CA LEU A 70 -11.92 7.57 4.92
C LEU A 70 -11.45 8.93 4.43
N ASP A 71 -12.39 9.87 4.36
CA ASP A 71 -12.08 11.26 4.06
C ASP A 71 -11.30 11.82 5.24
N ILE A 72 -10.01 12.06 5.02
CA ILE A 72 -9.14 12.69 6.00
C ILE A 72 -9.22 14.18 5.67
N PRO A 73 -9.84 15.03 6.51
CA PRO A 73 -9.97 16.44 6.23
C PRO A 73 -8.59 17.10 6.35
N VAL A 74 -7.83 17.08 5.26
CA VAL A 74 -6.55 17.76 5.16
C VAL A 74 -6.75 19.02 4.34
N ASN A 75 -6.38 20.17 4.90
CA ASN A 75 -6.30 21.41 4.15
C ASN A 75 -5.06 21.33 3.23
N PRO A 76 -5.22 21.24 1.89
CA PRO A 76 -4.08 21.08 0.97
C PRO A 76 -3.11 22.26 1.04
N TYR A 77 -3.62 23.45 1.36
CA TYR A 77 -2.84 24.67 1.54
C TYR A 77 -1.98 24.67 2.81
N GLU A 78 -2.29 23.79 3.76
CA GLU A 78 -1.50 23.64 4.98
C GLU A 78 -0.44 22.55 4.87
N VAL A 79 -0.69 21.49 4.10
CA VAL A 79 0.17 20.32 4.05
C VAL A 79 1.17 20.37 2.89
N PHE A 80 0.79 20.97 1.76
CA PHE A 80 1.65 21.09 0.58
C PHE A 80 2.14 22.52 0.39
N LYS A 81 2.81 23.07 1.41
CA LYS A 81 3.50 24.36 1.30
C LYS A 81 4.85 24.12 0.65
N CYS A 82 5.10 24.72 -0.52
CA CYS A 82 6.46 24.87 -1.01
C CYS A 82 7.12 25.98 -0.20
N ASP A 83 8.18 25.67 0.54
CA ASP A 83 8.99 26.66 1.28
C ASP A 83 9.86 27.53 0.36
N VAL A 84 9.52 27.61 -0.94
CA VAL A 84 10.26 28.43 -1.89
C VAL A 84 9.68 29.85 -1.87
N PRO A 85 10.46 30.87 -1.49
CA PRO A 85 10.01 32.25 -1.50
C PRO A 85 9.54 32.65 -2.90
N ASN A 86 8.41 33.38 -2.99
CA ASN A 86 7.84 33.87 -4.26
C ASN A 86 7.33 32.82 -5.27
N MET A 87 7.06 31.57 -4.87
CA MET A 87 6.33 30.62 -5.72
C MET A 87 5.06 30.09 -5.04
N SER A 88 3.92 30.70 -5.36
CA SER A 88 2.62 30.05 -5.18
C SER A 88 2.42 29.04 -6.31
N ALA A 89 2.32 27.74 -6.00
CA ALA A 89 2.17 26.64 -6.95
C ALA A 89 0.79 26.59 -7.66
N LEU A 90 0.24 27.75 -8.02
CA LEU A 90 -0.98 27.91 -8.82
C LEU A 90 -0.67 28.78 -10.04
N SER A 91 0.34 28.39 -10.82
CA SER A 91 0.49 28.89 -12.19
C SER A 91 -0.21 27.93 -13.15
N ASN A 92 -1.50 28.17 -13.37
CA ASN A 92 -2.25 27.90 -14.61
C ASN A 92 -1.81 26.67 -15.43
N GLY A 93 -1.90 25.48 -14.85
CA GLY A 93 -1.86 24.23 -15.59
C GLY A 93 -3.23 23.93 -16.16
N THR A 94 -3.49 24.35 -17.39
CA THR A 94 -4.64 23.90 -18.19
C THR A 94 -4.69 22.38 -18.16
N PHE A 95 -5.64 21.83 -17.41
CA PHE A 95 -6.02 20.43 -17.46
C PHE A 95 -6.54 20.17 -18.88
N TYR A 96 -5.70 19.60 -19.74
CA TYR A 96 -6.19 18.96 -20.96
C TYR A 96 -6.98 17.74 -20.52
N LEU A 97 -8.30 17.92 -20.37
CA LEU A 97 -9.26 16.84 -20.55
C LEU A 97 -9.01 16.30 -21.96
N PHE A 98 -8.56 15.07 -22.08
CA PHE A 98 -8.65 14.33 -23.33
C PHE A 98 -10.09 13.79 -23.41
N PRO A 99 -10.95 14.28 -24.32
CA PRO A 99 -12.10 13.50 -24.75
C PRO A 99 -11.64 12.56 -25.87
N ASN A 100 -11.88 11.26 -25.70
CA ASN A 100 -12.37 10.34 -26.73
C ASN A 100 -12.72 9.01 -26.07
#